data_AF-A0AAV6TIM4-F1
#
_entry.id   AF-A0AAV6TIM4-F1
#
_cell.length_a   1.000
_cell.length_b   1.000
_cell.length_c   1.000
_cell.angle_alpha   90.00
_cell.angle_beta   90.00
_cell.angle_gamma   90.00
#
_symmetry.space_group_name_H-M   'P 1'
#
loop_
_entity.id
_entity.type
_entity.pdbx_description
1 polymer ?
#
loop_
_entity_poly.entity_id
_entity_poly.type
_entity_poly.pdbx_seq_one_letter_code
_entity_poly.pdbx_strand_id
1 'polypeptide(L)' 'MCFTDFCPSKPNIFCYRSSNQCCSDDDCCYGDICCEEFCGKKCRTPTKQETNGTRSVYSSTCQIDYE' A
#
# COMPACT_ATOMS: atom_id res chain seq x y z
N MET A 1 0.27 15.38 -18.69
CA MET A 1 1.33 14.54 -18.09
C MET A 1 0.63 13.52 -17.22
N CYS A 2 0.69 12.23 -17.56
CA CYS A 2 0.25 11.18 -16.65
C CYS A 2 1.37 11.03 -15.62
N PHE A 3 1.17 11.57 -14.42
CA PHE A 3 2.05 11.26 -13.31
C PHE A 3 1.73 9.82 -12.90
N THR A 4 2.67 8.91 -13.10
CA THR A 4 2.57 7.56 -12.54
C THR A 4 2.91 7.66 -11.08
N ASP A 5 1.90 7.53 -10.22
CA ASP A 5 2.07 7.52 -8.77
C ASP A 5 2.56 6.14 -8.32
N PHE A 6 3.78 6.07 -7.79
CA PHE A 6 4.43 4.84 -7.33
C PHE A 6 4.36 4.73 -5.81
N CYS A 7 4.21 3.50 -5.31
CA CYS A 7 4.43 3.24 -3.90
C CYS A 7 5.87 3.57 -3.49
N PRO A 8 6.14 3.98 -2.25
CA PRO A 8 7.50 4.11 -1.76
C PRO A 8 8.19 2.75 -1.66
N SER A 9 9.53 2.76 -1.58
CA SER A 9 10.32 1.54 -1.39
C SER A 9 9.95 0.85 -0.07
N LYS A 10 9.75 -0.47 -0.13
CA LYS A 10 9.36 -1.28 1.04
C LYS A 10 10.53 -1.37 2.03
N PRO A 11 10.34 -1.00 3.31
CA PRO A 11 11.37 -1.23 4.32
C PRO A 11 11.50 -2.74 4.58
N ASN A 12 12.73 -3.25 4.68
CA ASN A 12 12.99 -4.67 4.94
C ASN A 12 12.84 -4.96 6.44
N ILE A 13 11.60 -5.11 6.89
CA ILE A 13 11.24 -5.36 8.29
C ILE A 13 10.63 -6.76 8.39
N PHE A 14 11.11 -7.55 9.35
CA PHE A 14 10.51 -8.84 9.65
C PHE A 14 9.21 -8.65 10.42
N CYS A 15 8.10 -9.17 9.88
CA CYS A 15 6.79 -9.10 10.51
C CYS A 15 6.38 -10.46 11.06
N TYR A 16 5.97 -10.51 12.33
CA TYR A 16 5.40 -11.72 12.92
C TYR A 16 3.94 -11.94 12.50
N ARG A 17 3.19 -10.85 12.26
CA ARG A 17 1.79 -10.88 11.82
C ARG A 17 1.56 -9.82 10.75
N SER A 18 0.93 -10.23 9.65
CA SER A 18 0.45 -9.30 8.62
C SER A 18 -0.83 -8.61 9.11
N SER A 19 -0.94 -7.30 8.86
CA SER A 19 -2.13 -6.49 9.12
C SER A 19 -2.38 -5.58 7.93
N ASN A 20 -3.54 -5.70 7.30
CA ASN A 20 -3.92 -4.85 6.19
C ASN A 20 -4.71 -3.65 6.71
N GLN A 21 -4.18 -2.44 6.47
CA GLN A 21 -4.87 -1.18 6.77
C GLN A 21 -5.72 -0.69 5.58
N CYS A 22 -5.49 -1.24 4.38
CA CYS A 22 -6.22 -0.92 3.16
C CYS A 22 -6.27 -2.13 2.23
N CYS A 23 -7.26 -2.15 1.33
CA CYS A 23 -7.39 -3.17 0.30
C CYS A 23 -7.36 -2.58 -1.12
N SER A 24 -7.61 -1.29 -1.23
CA SER A 24 -7.67 -0.48 -2.44
C SER A 24 -7.31 0.96 -2.11
N ASP A 25 -7.03 1.76 -3.14
CA ASP A 25 -6.72 3.18 -2.95
C ASP A 25 -7.92 3.98 -2.44
N ASP A 26 -9.15 3.52 -2.67
CA ASP A 26 -10.38 4.09 -2.13
C ASP A 26 -10.48 3.97 -0.59
N ASP A 27 -9.76 3.01 0.00
CA ASP A 27 -9.66 2.90 1.47
C ASP A 27 -8.70 3.95 2.07
N CYS A 28 -7.93 4.64 1.22
CA CYS A 28 -6.93 5.61 1.62
C CYS A 28 -7.45 7.05 1.47
N CYS A 29 -7.18 7.87 2.48
CA CYS A 29 -7.56 9.29 2.48
C CYS A 29 -6.45 10.18 1.93
N TYR A 30 -6.78 11.45 1.64
CA TYR A 30 -5.82 12.51 1.33
C TYR A 30 -4.93 12.28 0.10
N GLY A 31 -5.37 11.45 -0.86
CA GLY A 31 -4.60 11.12 -2.06
C GLY A 31 -3.46 10.12 -1.82
N ASP A 32 -3.47 9.45 -0.67
CA ASP A 32 -2.63 8.27 -0.45
C ASP A 32 -3.12 7.10 -1.31
N ILE A 33 -2.21 6.19 -1.62
CA ILE A 33 -2.48 4.95 -2.36
C ILE A 33 -2.22 3.74 -1.46
N CYS A 34 -2.91 2.64 -1.73
CA CYS A 34 -2.73 1.42 -0.97
C CYS A 34 -1.50 0.66 -1.49
N CYS A 35 -0.51 0.49 -0.63
CA CYS A 35 0.76 -0.14 -0.97
C CYS A 35 0.95 -1.46 -0.22
N GLU A 36 1.48 -2.46 -0.91
CA GLU A 36 1.89 -3.72 -0.29
C GLU A 36 3.24 -3.54 0.40
N GLU A 37 3.27 -3.71 1.71
CA GLU A 37 4.46 -3.72 2.55
C GLU A 37 4.78 -5.18 2.95
N PHE A 38 5.92 -5.41 3.60
CA PHE A 38 6.24 -6.73 4.16
C PHE A 38 5.24 -7.21 5.22
N CYS A 39 4.58 -6.27 5.90
CA CYS A 39 3.65 -6.51 7.00
C CYS A 39 2.17 -6.48 6.58
N GLY A 40 1.85 -6.66 5.30
CA GLY A 40 0.49 -6.50 4.78
C GLY A 40 0.37 -5.22 3.97
N LYS A 41 -0.81 -4.60 3.96
CA LYS A 41 -1.12 -3.46 3.09
C LYS A 41 -1.28 -2.18 3.89
N LYS A 42 -0.76 -1.06 3.40
CA LYS A 42 -0.82 0.24 4.09
C LYS A 42 -1.00 1.40 3.12
N CYS A 43 -1.82 2.37 3.52
CA CYS A 43 -1.93 3.64 2.82
C CYS A 43 -0.61 4.42 2.92
N ARG A 44 -0.06 4.80 1.77
CA ARG A 44 1.17 5.57 1.68
C ARG A 44 0.99 6.69 0.69
N THR A 45 1.63 7.81 0.99
CA THR A 45 1.71 8.92 0.04
C THR A 45 2.50 8.46 -1.18
N PRO A 46 1.93 8.60 -2.40
CA PRO A 46 2.62 8.20 -3.60
C PRO A 46 3.86 9.04 -3.85
N THR A 47 4.83 8.46 -4.52
CA THR A 47 6.05 9.13 -4.96
C THR A 47 6.08 9.20 -6.48
N LYS A 48 6.69 10.26 -7.03
CA LYS A 48 6.88 10.43 -8.47
C LYS A 48 8.08 9.67 -9.02
N GLN A 49 8.86 9.04 -8.14
CA GLN A 49 10.03 8.27 -8.51
C GLN A 49 9.63 6.81 -8.63
N GLU A 50 10.05 6.15 -9.71
CA GLU A 50 9.87 4.71 -9.84
C GLU A 50 10.64 4.02 -8.71
N THR A 51 9.95 3.16 -7.95
CA THR A 51 10.54 2.35 -6.89
C THR A 51 10.15 0.88 -7.07
N ASN A 52 10.69 0.02 -6.21
CA ASN A 52 10.29 -1.38 -6.11
C ASN A 52 9.02 -1.59 -5.23
N GLY A 53 8.36 -0.51 -4.81
CA GLY A 53 7.08 -0.57 -4.12
C GLY A 53 5.99 -1.16 -5.02
N THR A 54 5.07 -1.91 -4.43
CA THR A 54 3.96 -2.54 -5.17
C THR A 54 2.65 -1.89 -4.73
N ARG A 55 1.94 -1.28 -5.67
CA ARG A 55 0.59 -0.78 -5.41
C ARG A 55 -0.36 -1.95 -5.34
N SER A 56 -1.17 -1.98 -4.29
CA SER A 56 -2.17 -3.02 -4.11
C SER A 56 -3.30 -2.82 -5.10
N VAL A 57 -3.63 -3.87 -5.82
CA VAL A 57 -4.84 -3.91 -6.64
C VAL A 57 -5.95 -4.49 -5.77
N TYR A 58 -7.16 -3.94 -5.88
CA TYR A 58 -8.33 -4.45 -5.16
C TYR A 58 -8.42 -5.97 -5.32
N SER A 59 -8.53 -6.67 -4.20
CA SER A 59 -8.78 -8.11 -4.16
C SER A 59 -10.00 -8.39 -3.31
N SER A 60 -10.93 -9.18 -3.83
CA SER A 60 -12.13 -9.63 -3.11
C SER A 60 -11.80 -10.52 -1.90
N THR A 61 -10.57 -11.00 -1.78
CA THR A 61 -10.08 -11.76 -0.63
C THR A 61 -9.36 -10.90 0.41
N CYS A 62 -9.18 -9.60 0.13
CA CYS A 62 -8.55 -8.69 1.07
C CYS A 62 -9.52 -8.31 2.18
N GLN A 63 -9.05 -8.41 3.42
CA GLN A 63 -9.76 -7.94 4.61
C GLN A 63 -8.89 -6.91 5.31
N ILE A 64 -9.49 -5.79 5.70
CA ILE A 64 -8.85 -4.77 6.53
C ILE A 64 -8.90 -5.26 7.98
N ASP A 65 -7.73 -5.34 8.62
CA ASP A 65 -7.58 -5.72 10.01
C ASP A 65 -7.83 -4.47 10.88
N TYR A 66 -9.01 -4.37 11.49
CA TYR A 66 -9.29 -3.39 12.53
C TYR A 66 -8.78 -3.94 13.87
N GLU A 67 -7.65 -3.42 14.37
CA GLU A 67 -7.19 -3.68 15.74
C GLU A 67 -8.02 -2.91 16.79
#